data_AF-A0A915ENA0-F1
#
_entry.id   AF-A0A915ENA0-F1
#
_cell.length_a   1.000
_cell.length_b   1.000
_cell.length_c   1.000
_cell.angle_alpha   90.00
_cell.angle_beta   90.00
_cell.angle_gamma   90.00
#
_symmetry.space_group_name_H-M   'P 1'
#
loop_
_entity.id
_entity.type
_entity.pdbx_description
1 polymer ?
#
loop_
_entity_poly.entity_id
_entity_poly.type
_entity_poly.pdbx_seq_one_letter_code
_entity_poly.pdbx_strand_id
1 'polypeptide(L)'
;MICQDVTNFTLLLSKADPSWSEPCCSVHSSFLQDFCLPSLVKKCQLESSNPQLVYHSVICITRVTTVISEKNVQINNATQQLLLHLINQFLDYQLEVVGYKILDILDNLLTLHCDHCQDCAAIPSTCQWLDGLKQNLMDISCLSRCRLNALCRLTTHSQKQTRLMLSTEFFDQLYAQLGNNPALDSGISALICQDICNTYERNSFHVQMIKQKLLSDSLEVRSAIEKRFLVKKLQNAQFRHWFIDNYFELSNFRPTSKHSLEARLMLTKMAVIHQKTLSLNLGWADYMSAKSLQAGLFSNSFDIKLAAWNLLCDHPKTSRPVCSAEFILAKQFIASNLVEQQPSSRTQIIGGLRKLFERMRESSRQLFKKKCMEESEQELIDQYTHFLTYFLELAFDALGTGSNFNRRISALHILKLILCGSRCKGGAIGQPLVEHFNLTSWLVPTHFNRLLAILDDDYEICQLAALEIAAQINFSHDPLVFTASKIGIDCLLPRHQTKSFCLQTLF
;
A
#
# COMPACT_ATOMS: atom_id res chain seq x y z
N MET A 1 29.61 -46.59 -21.18
CA MET A 1 30.79 -45.99 -20.50
C MET A 1 30.41 -44.88 -19.52
N ILE A 2 29.42 -44.02 -19.80
CA ILE A 2 29.08 -42.87 -18.92
C ILE A 2 28.59 -43.30 -17.53
N CYS A 3 27.84 -44.41 -17.43
CA CYS A 3 27.16 -44.80 -16.19
C CYS A 3 28.09 -45.43 -15.10
N GLN A 4 29.38 -45.68 -15.36
CA GLN A 4 30.33 -46.26 -14.39
C GLN A 4 31.22 -45.23 -13.67
N ASP A 5 31.41 -44.03 -14.23
CA ASP A 5 32.35 -43.01 -13.69
C ASP A 5 31.66 -41.83 -12.97
N VAL A 6 30.33 -41.74 -13.00
CA VAL A 6 29.60 -40.56 -12.48
C VAL A 6 29.19 -40.80 -11.03
N THR A 7 30.16 -40.71 -10.12
CA THR A 7 29.89 -40.71 -8.66
C THR A 7 29.61 -39.30 -8.12
N ASN A 8 30.07 -38.25 -8.82
CA ASN A 8 30.02 -36.88 -8.31
C ASN A 8 29.08 -35.91 -9.05
N PHE A 9 28.37 -36.33 -10.10
CA PHE A 9 27.36 -35.53 -10.84
C PHE A 9 27.78 -34.11 -11.28
N THR A 10 29.05 -33.73 -11.11
CA THR A 10 29.60 -32.39 -11.42
C THR A 10 29.45 -32.05 -12.90
N LEU A 11 29.41 -33.05 -13.78
CA LEU A 11 29.12 -32.87 -15.20
C LEU A 11 27.75 -32.21 -15.45
N LEU A 12 26.75 -32.41 -14.57
CA LEU A 12 25.42 -31.83 -14.73
C LEU A 12 25.41 -30.31 -14.50
N LEU A 13 26.47 -29.76 -13.89
CA LEU A 13 26.67 -28.33 -13.69
C LEU A 13 27.33 -27.64 -14.90
N SER A 14 27.75 -28.42 -15.91
CA SER A 14 28.30 -27.92 -17.16
C SER A 14 27.21 -27.60 -18.20
N LYS A 15 27.61 -27.08 -19.37
CA LYS A 15 26.67 -26.79 -20.48
C LYS A 15 26.00 -28.09 -20.93
N ALA A 16 24.68 -28.05 -21.15
CA ALA A 16 23.91 -29.24 -21.51
C ALA A 16 24.38 -29.83 -22.85
N ASP A 17 24.60 -31.14 -22.85
CA ASP A 17 25.05 -31.89 -24.03
C ASP A 17 23.83 -32.58 -24.71
N PRO A 18 23.77 -32.62 -26.06
CA PRO A 18 22.76 -33.38 -26.78
C PRO A 18 22.68 -34.85 -26.37
N SER A 19 23.82 -35.50 -26.12
CA SER A 19 23.93 -36.93 -25.77
C SER A 19 23.26 -37.30 -24.45
N TRP A 20 22.94 -36.32 -23.59
CA TRP A 20 22.28 -36.59 -22.30
C TRP A 20 20.86 -37.14 -22.44
N SER A 21 20.18 -36.86 -23.56
CA SER A 21 18.85 -37.41 -23.86
C SER A 21 18.91 -38.79 -24.53
N GLU A 22 20.10 -39.32 -24.82
CA GLU A 22 20.29 -40.59 -25.51
C GLU A 22 20.54 -41.76 -24.52
N PRO A 23 20.39 -43.02 -24.96
CA PRO A 23 20.70 -44.21 -24.16
C PRO A 23 22.17 -44.23 -23.67
N CYS A 24 22.42 -44.40 -22.37
CA CYS A 24 23.80 -44.55 -21.84
C CYS A 24 24.35 -45.98 -21.95
N CYS A 25 23.45 -46.97 -22.04
CA CYS A 25 23.74 -48.40 -22.06
C CYS A 25 22.52 -49.19 -22.58
N SER A 26 22.64 -50.52 -22.67
CA SER A 26 21.54 -51.41 -23.09
C SER A 26 20.34 -51.44 -22.15
N VAL A 27 20.46 -50.88 -20.94
CA VAL A 27 19.44 -50.91 -19.89
C VAL A 27 18.66 -49.59 -19.79
N HIS A 28 19.27 -48.47 -20.17
CA HIS A 28 18.67 -47.13 -20.02
C HIS A 28 18.29 -46.56 -21.38
N SER A 29 17.03 -46.19 -21.53
CA SER A 29 16.51 -45.50 -22.72
C SER A 29 16.88 -44.02 -22.75
N SER A 30 17.06 -43.41 -21.58
CA SER A 30 17.51 -42.02 -21.42
C SER A 30 18.45 -41.92 -20.23
N PHE A 31 19.66 -41.40 -20.46
CA PHE A 31 20.65 -41.20 -19.40
C PHE A 31 20.13 -40.30 -18.27
N LEU A 32 19.49 -39.18 -18.60
CA LEU A 32 18.97 -38.25 -17.59
C LEU A 32 17.82 -38.87 -16.77
N GLN A 33 16.90 -39.53 -17.45
CA GLN A 33 15.67 -39.99 -16.84
C GLN A 33 15.86 -41.30 -16.07
N ASP A 34 16.52 -42.28 -16.68
CA ASP A 34 16.57 -43.64 -16.15
C ASP A 34 17.76 -43.85 -15.18
N PHE A 35 18.82 -43.03 -15.30
CA PHE A 35 20.01 -43.13 -14.44
C PHE A 35 20.17 -41.95 -13.50
N CYS A 36 20.26 -40.72 -14.02
CA CYS A 36 20.58 -39.54 -13.20
C CYS A 36 19.50 -39.23 -12.16
N LEU A 37 18.22 -39.14 -12.56
CA LEU A 37 17.13 -38.82 -11.64
C LEU A 37 16.98 -39.83 -10.49
N PRO A 38 16.87 -41.16 -10.73
CA PRO A 38 16.81 -42.16 -9.65
C PRO A 38 18.01 -42.10 -8.71
N SER A 39 19.22 -41.95 -9.27
CA SER A 39 20.45 -41.91 -8.47
C SER A 39 20.53 -40.67 -7.59
N LEU A 40 20.17 -39.49 -8.13
CA LEU A 40 20.15 -38.24 -7.39
C LEU A 40 19.06 -38.22 -6.32
N VAL A 41 17.86 -38.73 -6.63
CA VAL A 41 16.76 -38.83 -5.64
C VAL A 41 17.15 -39.77 -4.51
N LYS A 42 17.71 -40.94 -4.82
CA LYS A 42 18.20 -41.88 -3.80
C LYS A 42 19.29 -41.24 -2.92
N LYS A 43 20.24 -40.51 -3.53
CA LYS A 43 21.28 -39.79 -2.79
C LYS A 43 20.67 -38.74 -1.85
N CYS A 44 19.73 -37.93 -2.36
CA CYS A 44 19.00 -36.94 -1.58
C CYS A 44 18.29 -37.56 -0.37
N GLN A 45 17.65 -38.72 -0.54
CA GLN A 45 16.96 -39.43 0.54
C GLN A 45 17.91 -39.98 1.61
N LEU A 46 19.03 -40.57 1.18
CA LEU A 46 20.07 -41.09 2.09
C LEU A 46 20.72 -39.97 2.91
N GLU A 47 20.88 -38.79 2.31
CA GLU A 47 21.53 -37.63 2.92
C GLU A 47 20.53 -36.68 3.61
N SER A 48 19.28 -37.11 3.83
CA SER A 48 18.17 -36.28 4.35
C SER A 48 18.43 -35.58 5.69
N SER A 49 19.41 -36.01 6.47
CA SER A 49 19.82 -35.37 7.72
C SER A 49 20.83 -34.23 7.53
N ASN A 50 21.40 -34.05 6.34
CA ASN A 50 22.40 -33.02 6.04
C ASN A 50 21.83 -31.97 5.05
N PRO A 51 21.45 -30.77 5.53
CA PRO A 51 20.85 -29.73 4.70
C PRO A 51 21.68 -29.30 3.50
N GLN A 52 23.01 -29.29 3.59
CA GLN A 52 23.88 -28.86 2.49
C GLN A 52 23.90 -29.90 1.36
N LEU A 53 23.93 -31.18 1.72
CA LEU A 53 23.93 -32.28 0.76
C LEU A 53 22.56 -32.44 0.09
N VAL A 54 21.47 -32.29 0.85
CA VAL A 54 20.11 -32.21 0.31
C VAL A 54 20.01 -31.04 -0.68
N TYR A 55 20.46 -29.86 -0.30
CA TYR A 55 20.42 -28.69 -1.18
C TYR A 55 21.21 -28.90 -2.48
N HIS A 56 22.40 -29.49 -2.41
CA HIS A 56 23.19 -29.80 -3.61
C HIS A 56 22.50 -30.83 -4.51
N SER A 57 21.94 -31.89 -3.93
CA SER A 57 21.19 -32.91 -4.67
C SER A 57 19.96 -32.31 -5.35
N VAL A 58 19.20 -31.48 -4.66
CA VAL A 58 18.01 -30.81 -5.20
C VAL A 58 18.39 -29.82 -6.32
N ILE A 59 19.51 -29.10 -6.23
CA ILE A 59 20.00 -28.27 -7.35
C ILE A 59 20.26 -29.13 -8.59
N CYS A 60 20.97 -30.25 -8.43
CA CYS A 60 21.27 -31.15 -9.54
C CYS A 60 19.98 -31.72 -10.16
N ILE A 61 19.01 -32.13 -9.34
CA ILE A 61 17.70 -32.61 -9.79
C ILE A 61 16.93 -31.49 -10.52
N THR A 62 16.94 -30.27 -9.99
CA THR A 62 16.34 -29.10 -10.64
C THR A 62 16.95 -28.89 -12.02
N ARG A 63 18.29 -28.94 -12.13
CA ARG A 63 18.98 -28.79 -13.41
C ARG A 63 18.60 -29.89 -14.42
N VAL A 64 18.57 -31.15 -13.98
CA VAL A 64 18.18 -32.28 -14.84
C VAL A 64 16.74 -32.10 -15.33
N THR A 65 15.80 -31.81 -14.43
CA THR A 65 14.39 -31.61 -14.81
C THR A 65 14.20 -30.41 -15.72
N THR A 66 14.96 -29.31 -15.54
CA THR A 66 14.95 -28.18 -16.47
C THR A 66 15.45 -28.57 -17.85
N VAL A 67 16.55 -29.32 -17.97
CA VAL A 67 17.07 -29.77 -19.28
C VAL A 67 16.07 -30.70 -19.99
N ILE A 68 15.41 -31.59 -19.25
CA ILE A 68 14.34 -32.46 -19.78
C ILE A 68 13.17 -31.61 -20.29
N SER A 69 12.74 -30.61 -19.50
CA SER A 69 11.67 -29.68 -19.86
C SER A 69 12.01 -28.82 -21.09
N GLU A 70 13.23 -28.26 -21.17
CA GLU A 70 13.69 -27.44 -22.30
C GLU A 70 13.74 -28.25 -23.61
N LYS A 71 14.12 -29.53 -23.53
CA LYS A 71 14.12 -30.45 -24.67
C LYS A 71 12.73 -31.07 -24.96
N ASN A 72 11.72 -30.76 -24.16
CA ASN A 72 10.37 -31.31 -24.23
C ASN A 72 10.35 -32.85 -24.32
N VAL A 73 11.16 -33.52 -23.50
CA VAL A 73 11.27 -34.98 -23.51
C VAL A 73 10.15 -35.59 -22.66
N GLN A 74 9.38 -36.51 -23.23
CA GLN A 74 8.31 -37.21 -22.51
C GLN A 74 8.87 -38.03 -21.34
N ILE A 75 8.40 -37.74 -20.13
CA ILE A 75 8.76 -38.50 -18.92
C ILE A 75 7.76 -39.62 -18.64
N ASN A 76 8.26 -40.80 -18.29
CA ASN A 76 7.46 -41.97 -17.96
C ASN A 76 6.81 -41.85 -16.56
N ASN A 77 5.75 -42.62 -16.32
CA ASN A 77 4.99 -42.56 -15.07
C ASN A 77 5.84 -42.87 -13.84
N ALA A 78 6.81 -43.79 -13.94
CA ALA A 78 7.70 -44.12 -12.82
C ALA A 78 8.55 -42.91 -12.38
N THR A 79 9.06 -42.14 -13.35
CA THR A 79 9.83 -40.92 -13.09
C THR A 79 8.95 -39.81 -12.52
N GLN A 80 7.73 -39.66 -13.03
CA GLN A 80 6.76 -38.70 -12.48
C GLN A 80 6.46 -39.00 -11.01
N GLN A 81 6.21 -40.27 -10.67
CA GLN A 81 5.95 -40.69 -9.29
C GLN A 81 7.18 -40.51 -8.39
N LEU A 82 8.38 -40.81 -8.89
CA LEU A 82 9.64 -40.59 -8.17
C LEU A 82 9.83 -39.11 -7.80
N LEU A 83 9.63 -38.21 -8.77
CA LEU A 83 9.74 -36.77 -8.54
C LEU A 83 8.64 -36.25 -7.62
N LEU A 84 7.40 -36.74 -7.77
CA LEU A 84 6.30 -36.38 -6.88
C LEU A 84 6.58 -36.81 -5.43
N HIS A 85 7.14 -37.99 -5.22
CA HIS A 85 7.54 -38.47 -3.89
C HIS A 85 8.65 -37.58 -3.29
N LEU A 86 9.67 -37.22 -4.08
CA LEU A 86 10.69 -36.26 -3.67
C LEU A 86 10.07 -34.91 -3.26
N ILE A 87 9.17 -34.37 -4.07
CA ILE A 87 8.48 -33.11 -3.78
C ILE A 87 7.76 -33.23 -2.45
N ASN A 88 6.90 -34.23 -2.25
CA ASN A 88 6.15 -34.41 -1.01
C ASN A 88 7.05 -34.58 0.23
N GLN A 89 8.23 -35.21 0.07
CA GLN A 89 9.17 -35.42 1.17
C GLN A 89 9.92 -34.15 1.56
N PHE A 90 10.28 -33.29 0.60
CA PHE A 90 11.19 -32.16 0.83
C PHE A 90 10.55 -30.77 0.65
N LEU A 91 9.27 -30.68 0.31
CA LEU A 91 8.55 -29.41 0.15
C LEU A 91 8.57 -28.58 1.44
N ASP A 92 8.42 -29.25 2.58
CA ASP A 92 8.40 -28.64 3.92
C ASP A 92 9.74 -28.84 4.66
N TYR A 93 10.84 -29.00 3.92
CA TYR A 93 12.16 -29.22 4.51
C TYR A 93 12.60 -28.02 5.37
N GLN A 94 13.35 -28.31 6.44
CA GLN A 94 13.75 -27.31 7.45
C GLN A 94 14.48 -26.09 6.87
N LEU A 95 15.23 -26.28 5.77
CA LEU A 95 15.96 -25.23 5.09
C LEU A 95 15.10 -24.66 3.94
N GLU A 96 14.57 -23.44 4.08
CA GLU A 96 13.65 -22.84 3.11
C GLU A 96 14.18 -22.82 1.66
N VAL A 97 15.49 -22.66 1.45
CA VAL A 97 16.08 -22.66 0.10
C VAL A 97 15.91 -23.99 -0.63
N VAL A 98 15.80 -25.11 0.10
CA VAL A 98 15.46 -26.41 -0.47
C VAL A 98 14.01 -26.39 -0.97
N GLY A 99 13.08 -25.90 -0.15
CA GLY A 99 11.67 -25.77 -0.53
C GLY A 99 11.48 -24.94 -1.81
N TYR A 100 12.18 -23.80 -1.95
CA TYR A 100 12.13 -23.01 -3.19
C TYR A 100 12.62 -23.78 -4.42
N LYS A 101 13.67 -24.60 -4.28
CA LYS A 101 14.16 -25.43 -5.38
C LYS A 101 13.26 -26.62 -5.69
N ILE A 102 12.63 -27.20 -4.66
CA ILE A 102 11.58 -28.22 -4.85
C ILE A 102 10.41 -27.66 -5.66
N LEU A 103 10.04 -26.39 -5.44
CA LEU A 103 9.01 -25.74 -6.26
C LEU A 103 9.45 -25.59 -7.73
N ASP A 104 10.73 -25.34 -8.00
CA ASP A 104 11.24 -25.27 -9.39
C ASP A 104 11.15 -26.65 -10.08
N ILE A 105 11.44 -27.73 -9.34
CA ILE A 105 11.22 -29.10 -9.81
C ILE A 105 9.73 -29.36 -10.08
N LEU A 106 8.85 -28.87 -9.21
CA LEU A 106 7.40 -28.97 -9.39
C LEU A 106 6.95 -28.27 -10.69
N ASP A 107 7.44 -27.06 -10.98
CA ASP A 107 7.07 -26.34 -12.21
C ASP A 107 7.53 -27.09 -13.47
N ASN A 108 8.76 -27.63 -13.46
CA ASN A 108 9.25 -28.46 -14.55
C ASN A 108 8.38 -29.71 -14.73
N LEU A 109 8.01 -30.37 -13.62
CA LEU A 109 7.17 -31.56 -13.62
C LEU A 109 5.75 -31.26 -14.13
N LEU A 110 5.15 -30.16 -13.68
CA LEU A 110 3.83 -29.70 -14.15
C LEU A 110 3.84 -29.42 -15.64
N THR A 111 4.86 -28.71 -16.14
CA THR A 111 5.01 -28.41 -17.57
C THR A 111 5.11 -29.69 -18.39
N LEU A 112 6.04 -30.58 -18.03
CA LEU A 112 6.24 -31.85 -18.71
C LEU A 112 5.00 -32.75 -18.69
N HIS A 113 4.28 -32.82 -17.57
CA HIS A 113 3.06 -33.60 -17.47
C HIS A 113 1.95 -33.02 -18.34
N CYS A 114 1.69 -31.72 -18.22
CA CYS A 114 0.62 -31.05 -18.95
C CYS A 114 0.82 -31.11 -20.48
N ASP A 115 2.06 -30.99 -20.96
CA ASP A 115 2.37 -31.02 -22.40
C ASP A 115 2.18 -32.41 -23.04
N HIS A 116 2.19 -33.49 -22.24
CA HIS A 116 2.12 -34.87 -22.74
C HIS A 116 0.89 -35.67 -22.26
N CYS A 117 0.11 -35.13 -21.32
CA CYS A 117 -1.06 -35.80 -20.77
C CYS A 117 -2.31 -35.55 -21.64
N GLN A 118 -2.91 -36.62 -22.14
CA GLN A 118 -4.11 -36.55 -22.97
C GLN A 118 -5.32 -35.98 -22.20
N ASP A 119 -5.47 -36.35 -20.92
CA ASP A 119 -6.53 -35.82 -20.05
C ASP A 119 -6.35 -34.31 -19.81
N CYS A 120 -5.10 -33.84 -19.71
CA CYS A 120 -4.77 -32.41 -19.59
C CYS A 120 -5.01 -31.62 -20.88
N ALA A 121 -4.98 -32.28 -22.05
CA ALA A 121 -5.28 -31.65 -23.33
C ALA A 121 -6.79 -31.56 -23.62
N ALA A 122 -7.58 -32.52 -23.13
CA ALA A 122 -9.01 -32.63 -23.44
C ALA A 122 -9.91 -31.87 -22.43
N ILE A 123 -9.95 -32.32 -21.17
CA ILE A 123 -10.78 -31.76 -20.09
C ILE A 123 -10.07 -32.05 -18.74
N PRO A 124 -9.25 -31.15 -18.21
CA PRO A 124 -8.26 -31.49 -17.18
C PRO A 124 -8.81 -31.59 -15.77
N SER A 125 -10.10 -31.30 -15.56
CA SER A 125 -10.79 -31.75 -14.36
C SER A 125 -10.90 -33.28 -14.26
N THR A 126 -10.56 -34.03 -15.32
CA THR A 126 -10.50 -35.50 -15.32
C THR A 126 -9.11 -36.07 -15.09
N CYS A 127 -8.05 -35.26 -15.08
CA CYS A 127 -6.70 -35.76 -14.83
C CYS A 127 -6.52 -36.16 -13.37
N GLN A 128 -6.53 -37.47 -13.10
CA GLN A 128 -6.37 -38.03 -11.75
C GLN A 128 -5.02 -37.67 -11.12
N TRP A 129 -3.97 -37.49 -11.93
CA TRP A 129 -2.65 -37.13 -11.43
C TRP A 129 -2.63 -35.72 -10.84
N LEU A 130 -3.18 -34.74 -11.58
CA LEU A 130 -3.32 -33.37 -11.09
C LEU A 130 -4.29 -33.28 -9.90
N ASP A 131 -5.38 -34.05 -9.93
CA ASP A 131 -6.33 -34.08 -8.81
C ASP A 131 -5.71 -34.65 -7.53
N GLY A 132 -4.94 -35.73 -7.63
CA GLY A 132 -4.21 -36.29 -6.49
C GLY A 132 -3.15 -35.34 -5.92
N LEU A 133 -2.40 -34.65 -6.79
CA LEU A 133 -1.46 -33.61 -6.36
C LEU A 133 -2.18 -32.46 -5.67
N LYS A 134 -3.29 -31.97 -6.23
CA LYS A 134 -4.13 -30.92 -5.63
C LYS A 134 -4.60 -31.33 -4.25
N GLN A 135 -5.20 -32.52 -4.11
CA GLN A 135 -5.73 -33.01 -2.84
C GLN A 135 -4.64 -33.09 -1.76
N ASN A 136 -3.44 -33.56 -2.11
CA ASN A 136 -2.30 -33.60 -1.19
C ASN A 136 -1.86 -32.21 -0.72
N LEU A 137 -1.79 -31.25 -1.64
CA LEU A 137 -1.37 -29.88 -1.31
C LEU A 137 -2.43 -29.09 -0.51
N MET A 138 -3.71 -29.45 -0.61
CA MET A 138 -4.82 -28.80 0.09
C MET A 138 -5.01 -29.26 1.55
N ASP A 139 -4.24 -30.24 2.03
CA ASP A 139 -4.35 -30.64 3.43
C ASP A 139 -3.91 -29.50 4.38
N ILE A 140 -4.88 -28.95 5.10
CA ILE A 140 -4.69 -27.80 5.99
C ILE A 140 -3.89 -28.15 7.23
N SER A 141 -3.91 -29.41 7.67
CA SER A 141 -3.17 -29.84 8.86
C SER A 141 -1.66 -29.68 8.69
N CYS A 142 -1.19 -29.68 7.44
CA CYS A 142 0.22 -29.55 7.07
C CYS A 142 0.49 -28.29 6.24
N LEU A 143 -0.40 -27.29 6.25
CA LEU A 143 -0.26 -26.08 5.44
C LEU A 143 1.06 -25.35 5.75
N SER A 144 1.84 -25.07 4.72
CA SER A 144 3.10 -24.32 4.81
C SER A 144 3.18 -23.25 3.74
N ARG A 145 4.14 -22.33 3.87
CA ARG A 145 4.42 -21.33 2.83
C ARG A 145 4.80 -21.99 1.50
N CYS A 146 5.57 -23.07 1.53
CA CYS A 146 5.95 -23.79 0.32
C CYS A 146 4.75 -24.48 -0.33
N ARG A 147 3.87 -25.12 0.44
CA ARG A 147 2.61 -25.71 -0.09
C ARG A 147 1.68 -24.68 -0.69
N LEU A 148 1.51 -23.53 -0.06
CA LEU A 148 0.72 -22.43 -0.61
C LEU A 148 1.30 -21.92 -1.94
N ASN A 149 2.63 -21.80 -2.02
CA ASN A 149 3.29 -21.44 -3.28
C ASN A 149 3.16 -22.55 -4.35
N ALA A 150 3.20 -23.83 -3.95
CA ALA A 150 2.96 -24.97 -4.83
C ALA A 150 1.54 -24.93 -5.41
N LEU A 151 0.53 -24.62 -4.58
CA LEU A 151 -0.85 -24.42 -5.01
C LEU A 151 -0.97 -23.26 -6.00
N CYS A 152 -0.33 -22.11 -5.72
CA CYS A 152 -0.30 -20.98 -6.66
C CYS A 152 0.32 -21.38 -8.02
N ARG A 153 1.43 -22.13 -8.01
CA ARG A 153 2.10 -22.63 -9.22
C ARG A 153 1.19 -23.59 -9.99
N LEU A 154 0.58 -24.56 -9.30
CA LEU A 154 -0.39 -25.51 -9.86
C LEU A 154 -1.55 -24.79 -10.56
N THR A 155 -2.18 -23.81 -9.88
CA THR A 155 -3.32 -23.07 -10.44
C THR A 155 -2.90 -22.10 -11.57
N THR A 156 -1.64 -21.66 -11.61
CA THR A 156 -1.13 -20.80 -12.70
C THR A 156 -0.81 -21.60 -13.95
N HIS A 157 -0.17 -22.76 -13.79
CA HIS A 157 0.11 -23.67 -14.91
C HIS A 157 -1.18 -24.19 -15.53
N SER A 158 -2.17 -24.51 -14.70
CA SER A 158 -3.47 -24.92 -15.20
C SER A 158 -4.14 -23.78 -15.99
N GLN A 159 -4.03 -22.49 -15.64
CA GLN A 159 -4.72 -21.41 -16.38
C GLN A 159 -4.39 -21.31 -17.88
N LYS A 160 -3.22 -21.78 -18.32
CA LYS A 160 -2.89 -21.81 -19.76
C LYS A 160 -3.59 -22.93 -20.52
N GLN A 161 -4.09 -23.95 -19.83
CA GLN A 161 -4.66 -25.14 -20.46
C GLN A 161 -6.05 -25.55 -19.91
N THR A 162 -6.46 -25.19 -18.67
CA THR A 162 -7.80 -25.33 -18.02
C THR A 162 -7.93 -24.91 -16.53
N ARG A 163 -9.18 -24.71 -16.06
CA ARG A 163 -9.52 -24.32 -14.69
C ARG A 163 -9.45 -25.49 -13.69
N LEU A 164 -8.28 -25.76 -13.12
CA LEU A 164 -8.18 -26.57 -11.92
C LEU A 164 -8.66 -25.72 -10.72
N MET A 165 -9.91 -25.93 -10.33
CA MET A 165 -10.59 -25.14 -9.31
C MET A 165 -10.37 -25.73 -7.91
N LEU A 166 -9.78 -24.96 -7.01
CA LEU A 166 -9.80 -25.26 -5.57
C LEU A 166 -11.23 -25.13 -5.04
N SER A 167 -11.62 -25.82 -3.97
CA SER A 167 -13.00 -25.75 -3.45
C SER A 167 -13.26 -24.46 -2.67
N THR A 168 -14.53 -24.07 -2.57
CA THR A 168 -14.93 -22.92 -1.75
C THR A 168 -14.68 -23.18 -0.27
N GLU A 169 -14.85 -24.41 0.22
CA GLU A 169 -14.56 -24.77 1.61
C GLU A 169 -13.09 -24.57 1.95
N PHE A 170 -12.19 -24.91 1.01
CA PHE A 170 -10.76 -24.68 1.21
C PHE A 170 -10.45 -23.20 1.39
N PHE A 171 -11.04 -22.31 0.59
CA PHE A 171 -10.84 -20.87 0.77
C PHE A 171 -11.44 -20.35 2.08
N ASP A 172 -12.57 -20.88 2.53
CA ASP A 172 -13.14 -20.54 3.84
C ASP A 172 -12.14 -20.85 4.97
N GLN A 173 -11.54 -22.04 4.91
CA GLN A 173 -10.49 -22.45 5.84
C GLN A 173 -9.22 -21.56 5.74
N LEU A 174 -8.82 -21.13 4.54
CA LEU A 174 -7.71 -20.17 4.38
C LEU A 174 -8.02 -18.80 5.00
N TYR A 175 -9.24 -18.29 4.81
CA TYR A 175 -9.68 -17.06 5.47
C TYR A 175 -9.74 -17.21 6.99
N ALA A 176 -10.00 -18.41 7.52
CA ALA A 176 -9.91 -18.69 8.95
C ALA A 176 -8.48 -18.61 9.50
N GLN A 177 -7.45 -18.89 8.67
CA GLN A 177 -6.04 -18.80 9.06
C GLN A 177 -5.46 -17.38 8.95
N LEU A 178 -6.02 -16.52 8.10
CA LEU A 178 -5.57 -15.13 7.91
C LEU A 178 -5.56 -14.35 9.24
N GLY A 179 -4.39 -13.83 9.61
CA GLY A 179 -4.16 -13.11 10.86
C GLY A 179 -3.94 -14.00 12.08
N ASN A 180 -4.54 -15.18 12.12
CA ASN A 180 -4.28 -16.18 13.17
C ASN A 180 -2.93 -16.89 12.99
N ASN A 181 -2.43 -16.98 11.75
CA ASN A 181 -1.11 -17.50 11.44
C ASN A 181 -0.32 -16.53 10.52
N PRO A 182 0.33 -15.49 11.08
CA PRO A 182 1.00 -14.46 10.30
C PRO A 182 2.10 -14.96 9.36
N ALA A 183 2.70 -16.12 9.65
CA ALA A 183 3.72 -16.74 8.80
C ALA A 183 3.16 -17.18 7.43
N LEU A 184 1.87 -17.51 7.38
CA LEU A 184 1.19 -18.00 6.17
C LEU A 184 0.45 -16.90 5.42
N ASP A 185 0.17 -15.75 6.05
CA ASP A 185 -0.62 -14.65 5.49
C ASP A 185 -0.20 -14.27 4.07
N SER A 186 1.11 -14.21 3.77
CA SER A 186 1.60 -13.85 2.43
C SER A 186 1.24 -14.88 1.36
N GLY A 187 1.35 -16.17 1.69
CA GLY A 187 1.00 -17.27 0.79
C GLY A 187 -0.51 -17.35 0.59
N ILE A 188 -1.27 -17.28 1.68
CA ILE A 188 -2.74 -17.27 1.66
C ILE A 188 -3.25 -16.09 0.83
N SER A 189 -2.72 -14.89 1.08
CA SER A 189 -3.06 -13.69 0.33
C SER A 189 -2.76 -13.81 -1.16
N ALA A 190 -1.68 -14.50 -1.54
CA ALA A 190 -1.36 -14.73 -2.95
C ALA A 190 -2.39 -15.63 -3.61
N LEU A 191 -2.75 -16.74 -2.96
CA LEU A 191 -3.71 -17.70 -3.49
C LEU A 191 -5.13 -17.13 -3.60
N ILE A 192 -5.58 -16.39 -2.58
CA ILE A 192 -6.88 -15.69 -2.62
C ILE A 192 -6.89 -14.64 -3.74
N CYS A 193 -5.83 -13.85 -3.87
CA CYS A 193 -5.72 -12.85 -4.94
C CYS A 193 -5.76 -13.52 -6.32
N GLN A 194 -5.07 -14.65 -6.46
CA GLN A 194 -5.10 -15.42 -7.71
C GLN A 194 -6.50 -15.94 -8.00
N ASP A 195 -7.22 -16.48 -7.01
CA ASP A 195 -8.58 -16.97 -7.24
C ASP A 195 -9.54 -15.84 -7.63
N ILE A 196 -9.49 -14.72 -6.92
CA ILE A 196 -10.29 -13.53 -7.25
C ILE A 196 -10.06 -13.07 -8.70
N CYS A 197 -8.81 -13.06 -9.15
CA CYS A 197 -8.48 -12.59 -10.51
C CYS A 197 -8.86 -13.59 -11.61
N ASN A 198 -9.07 -14.86 -11.27
CA ASN A 198 -9.25 -15.92 -12.28
C ASN A 198 -10.64 -16.60 -12.22
N THR A 199 -11.36 -16.45 -11.10
CA THR A 199 -12.64 -17.11 -10.83
C THR A 199 -13.73 -16.09 -10.50
N TYR A 200 -14.44 -15.62 -11.52
CA TYR A 200 -15.53 -14.65 -11.32
C TYR A 200 -16.75 -15.22 -10.58
N GLU A 201 -16.96 -16.54 -10.61
CA GLU A 201 -18.09 -17.22 -9.97
C GLU A 201 -18.06 -17.11 -8.42
N ARG A 202 -16.87 -16.92 -7.83
CA ARG A 202 -16.68 -16.80 -6.37
C ARG A 202 -16.59 -15.35 -5.86
N ASN A 203 -16.92 -14.37 -6.70
CA ASN A 203 -16.83 -12.96 -6.32
C ASN A 203 -17.61 -12.63 -5.05
N SER A 204 -18.89 -13.01 -4.98
CA SER A 204 -19.75 -12.75 -3.82
C SER A 204 -19.20 -13.40 -2.55
N PHE A 205 -18.68 -14.63 -2.65
CA PHE A 205 -18.03 -15.32 -1.55
C PHE A 205 -16.82 -14.52 -1.02
N HIS A 206 -15.89 -14.12 -1.89
CA HIS A 206 -14.72 -13.35 -1.47
C HIS A 206 -15.09 -11.99 -0.87
N VAL A 207 -16.07 -11.30 -1.44
CA VAL A 207 -16.61 -10.06 -0.89
C VAL A 207 -17.14 -10.28 0.53
N GLN A 208 -17.94 -11.33 0.74
CA GLN A 208 -18.48 -11.66 2.06
C GLN A 208 -17.38 -12.00 3.07
N MET A 209 -16.39 -12.80 2.69
CA MET A 209 -15.28 -13.18 3.57
C MET A 209 -14.43 -11.98 3.97
N ILE A 210 -14.07 -11.11 3.02
CA ILE A 210 -13.32 -9.88 3.31
C ILE A 210 -14.13 -8.99 4.27
N LYS A 211 -15.43 -8.82 4.04
CA LYS A 211 -16.30 -8.05 4.94
C LYS A 211 -16.33 -8.61 6.36
N GLN A 212 -16.51 -9.92 6.50
CA GLN A 212 -16.54 -10.58 7.80
C GLN A 212 -15.22 -10.35 8.56
N LYS A 213 -14.08 -10.47 7.87
CA LYS A 213 -12.77 -10.31 8.50
C LYS A 213 -12.44 -8.85 8.85
N LEU A 214 -12.90 -7.87 8.04
CA LEU A 214 -12.82 -6.45 8.38
C LEU A 214 -13.64 -6.08 9.63
N LEU A 215 -14.71 -6.81 9.89
CA LEU A 215 -15.56 -6.61 11.08
C LEU A 215 -15.17 -7.52 12.26
N SER A 216 -14.06 -8.24 12.19
CA SER A 216 -13.60 -9.11 13.27
C SER A 216 -13.17 -8.32 14.51
N ASP A 217 -13.44 -8.87 15.69
CA ASP A 217 -12.98 -8.29 16.96
C ASP A 217 -11.46 -8.44 17.16
N SER A 218 -10.80 -9.38 16.47
CA SER A 218 -9.34 -9.53 16.50
C SER A 218 -8.66 -8.44 15.65
N LEU A 219 -7.77 -7.70 16.30
CA LEU A 219 -6.93 -6.70 15.64
C LEU A 219 -5.98 -7.35 14.62
N GLU A 220 -5.49 -8.55 14.91
CA GLU A 220 -4.56 -9.31 14.08
C GLU A 220 -5.22 -9.73 12.77
N VAL A 221 -6.48 -10.19 12.83
CA VAL A 221 -7.31 -10.55 11.67
C VAL A 221 -7.64 -9.32 10.83
N ARG A 222 -8.11 -8.23 11.45
CA ARG A 222 -8.38 -6.98 10.73
C ARG A 222 -7.13 -6.44 10.06
N SER A 223 -6.01 -6.38 10.79
CA SER A 223 -4.73 -5.94 10.25
C SER A 223 -4.19 -6.85 9.14
N ALA A 224 -4.51 -8.15 9.15
CA ALA A 224 -4.16 -9.05 8.06
C ALA A 224 -4.84 -8.63 6.77
N ILE A 225 -6.15 -8.37 6.83
CA ILE A 225 -6.90 -7.94 5.66
C ILE A 225 -6.54 -6.52 5.23
N GLU A 226 -6.58 -5.56 6.15
CA GLU A 226 -6.37 -4.14 5.86
C GLU A 226 -4.95 -3.90 5.34
N LYS A 227 -3.93 -4.26 6.13
CA LYS A 227 -2.55 -3.83 5.90
C LYS A 227 -1.73 -4.84 5.10
N ARG A 228 -2.04 -6.14 5.21
CA ARG A 228 -1.23 -7.19 4.57
C ARG A 228 -1.85 -7.75 3.29
N PHE A 229 -3.17 -7.82 3.20
CA PHE A 229 -3.87 -8.27 1.99
C PHE A 229 -4.21 -7.10 1.07
N LEU A 230 -5.18 -6.23 1.42
CA LEU A 230 -5.72 -5.20 0.53
C LEU A 230 -4.64 -4.22 0.05
N VAL A 231 -3.90 -3.57 0.97
CA VAL A 231 -2.82 -2.62 0.61
C VAL A 231 -1.80 -3.24 -0.36
N LYS A 232 -1.39 -4.49 -0.13
CA LYS A 232 -0.36 -5.13 -0.96
C LYS A 232 -0.92 -5.58 -2.30
N LYS A 233 -2.14 -6.15 -2.33
CA LYS A 233 -2.72 -6.74 -3.54
C LYS A 233 -3.30 -5.71 -4.50
N LEU A 234 -3.65 -4.50 -4.03
CA LEU A 234 -3.99 -3.36 -4.89
C LEU A 234 -2.82 -2.85 -5.76
N GLN A 235 -1.62 -3.43 -5.63
CA GLN A 235 -0.55 -3.20 -6.62
C GLN A 235 -0.79 -3.99 -7.92
N ASN A 236 -1.47 -5.13 -7.85
CA ASN A 236 -1.86 -5.95 -9.00
C ASN A 236 -3.02 -5.27 -9.78
N ALA A 237 -2.89 -5.17 -11.09
CA ALA A 237 -3.87 -4.49 -11.94
C ALA A 237 -5.22 -5.20 -11.99
N GLN A 238 -5.26 -6.53 -12.12
CA GLN A 238 -6.50 -7.30 -12.18
C GLN A 238 -7.25 -7.22 -10.85
N PHE A 239 -6.54 -7.38 -9.73
CA PHE A 239 -7.13 -7.25 -8.40
C PHE A 239 -7.68 -5.84 -8.14
N ARG A 240 -7.00 -4.79 -8.64
CA ARG A 240 -7.53 -3.42 -8.58
C ARG A 240 -8.84 -3.25 -9.32
N HIS A 241 -8.97 -3.78 -10.54
CA HIS A 241 -10.22 -3.69 -11.29
C HIS A 241 -11.34 -4.38 -10.51
N TRP A 242 -11.09 -5.62 -10.08
CA TRP A 242 -12.04 -6.37 -9.25
C TRP A 242 -12.47 -5.60 -7.99
N PHE A 243 -11.51 -4.99 -7.28
CA PHE A 243 -11.79 -4.23 -6.06
C PHE A 243 -12.69 -3.03 -6.32
N ILE A 244 -12.44 -2.27 -7.40
CA ILE A 244 -13.24 -1.10 -7.75
C ILE A 244 -14.64 -1.51 -8.21
N ASP A 245 -14.75 -2.56 -9.03
CA ASP A 245 -16.04 -3.08 -9.51
C ASP A 245 -16.93 -3.59 -8.36
N ASN A 246 -16.32 -4.18 -7.32
CA ASN A 246 -17.01 -4.73 -6.16
C ASN A 246 -17.05 -3.77 -4.95
N TYR A 247 -16.61 -2.52 -5.10
CA TYR A 247 -16.47 -1.58 -3.98
C TYR A 247 -17.78 -1.37 -3.22
N PHE A 248 -18.90 -1.18 -3.92
CA PHE A 248 -20.19 -0.89 -3.27
C PHE A 248 -20.67 -2.07 -2.43
N GLU A 249 -20.44 -3.31 -2.89
CA GLU A 249 -20.78 -4.50 -2.12
C GLU A 249 -19.85 -4.68 -0.92
N LEU A 250 -18.54 -4.48 -1.11
CA LEU A 250 -17.50 -4.53 -0.06
C LEU A 250 -17.76 -3.51 1.05
N SER A 251 -18.16 -2.28 0.70
CA SER A 251 -18.36 -1.17 1.65
C SER A 251 -19.75 -1.12 2.30
N ASN A 252 -20.67 -1.97 1.85
CA ASN A 252 -22.03 -2.08 2.37
C ASN A 252 -22.08 -2.83 3.71
N PHE A 253 -21.62 -2.16 4.76
CA PHE A 253 -21.75 -2.60 6.16
C PHE A 253 -23.01 -2.05 6.82
N ARG A 254 -23.60 -2.83 7.73
CA ARG A 254 -24.62 -2.31 8.65
C ARG A 254 -23.95 -1.28 9.59
N PRO A 255 -24.58 -0.13 9.86
CA PRO A 255 -24.01 0.94 10.68
C PRO A 255 -24.14 0.61 12.19
N THR A 256 -23.56 -0.50 12.61
CA THR A 256 -23.78 -1.07 13.96
C THR A 256 -22.52 -1.06 14.84
N SER A 257 -21.33 -0.80 14.28
CA SER A 257 -20.07 -0.83 15.04
C SER A 257 -19.04 0.22 14.62
N LYS A 258 -18.12 0.56 15.53
CA LYS A 258 -16.93 1.38 15.25
C LYS A 258 -16.12 0.84 14.06
N HIS A 259 -15.94 -0.48 14.01
CA HIS A 259 -15.20 -1.18 12.94
C HIS A 259 -15.85 -1.01 11.57
N SER A 260 -17.19 -0.95 11.50
CA SER A 260 -17.88 -0.76 10.22
C SER A 260 -17.56 0.58 9.56
N LEU A 261 -17.45 1.64 10.35
CA LEU A 261 -17.09 2.97 9.87
C LEU A 261 -15.61 3.04 9.49
N GLU A 262 -14.73 2.50 10.34
CA GLU A 262 -13.29 2.42 10.07
C GLU A 262 -12.99 1.66 8.77
N ALA A 263 -13.58 0.47 8.61
CA ALA A 263 -13.46 -0.34 7.40
C ALA A 263 -13.96 0.41 6.16
N ARG A 264 -15.10 1.11 6.27
CA ARG A 264 -15.64 1.90 5.16
C ARG A 264 -14.69 3.03 4.77
N LEU A 265 -14.19 3.81 5.72
CA LEU A 265 -13.23 4.90 5.47
C LEU A 265 -11.96 4.38 4.79
N MET A 266 -11.44 3.24 5.27
CA MET A 266 -10.27 2.56 4.70
C MET A 266 -10.53 2.13 3.25
N LEU A 267 -11.64 1.43 2.98
CA LEU A 267 -11.99 0.96 1.63
C LEU A 267 -12.18 2.14 0.67
N THR A 268 -12.87 3.20 1.10
CA THR A 268 -13.06 4.40 0.28
C THR A 268 -11.73 5.07 -0.03
N LYS A 269 -10.83 5.18 0.96
CA LYS A 269 -9.50 5.74 0.75
C LYS A 269 -8.71 4.94 -0.28
N MET A 270 -8.76 3.61 -0.20
CA MET A 270 -8.12 2.74 -1.19
C MET A 270 -8.71 2.94 -2.58
N ALA A 271 -10.03 3.01 -2.71
CA ALA A 271 -10.70 3.26 -3.98
C ALA A 271 -10.24 4.59 -4.60
N VAL A 272 -10.26 5.67 -3.81
CA VAL A 272 -9.84 7.02 -4.25
C VAL A 272 -8.35 7.05 -4.65
N ILE A 273 -7.46 6.36 -3.94
CA ILE A 273 -6.02 6.40 -4.27
C ILE A 273 -5.70 5.56 -5.53
N HIS A 274 -6.32 4.39 -5.67
CA HIS A 274 -5.99 3.42 -6.72
C HIS A 274 -6.73 3.63 -8.04
N GLN A 275 -7.72 4.53 -8.08
CA GLN A 275 -8.47 4.84 -9.31
C GLN A 275 -7.61 5.47 -10.43
N LYS A 276 -6.45 6.08 -10.11
CA LYS A 276 -5.61 6.78 -11.11
C LYS A 276 -5.18 5.86 -12.24
N THR A 277 -4.92 4.59 -11.95
CA THR A 277 -4.55 3.60 -12.96
C THR A 277 -5.71 3.18 -13.87
N LEU A 278 -6.94 3.54 -13.50
CA LEU A 278 -8.16 3.28 -14.27
C LEU A 278 -8.65 4.51 -15.04
N SER A 279 -7.84 5.58 -15.08
CA SER A 279 -8.20 6.87 -15.69
C SER A 279 -9.48 7.50 -15.12
N LEU A 280 -9.88 7.10 -13.91
CA LEU A 280 -11.02 7.67 -13.19
C LEU A 280 -10.57 8.93 -12.41
N ASN A 281 -11.53 9.84 -12.19
CA ASN A 281 -11.34 11.07 -11.43
C ASN A 281 -12.51 11.28 -10.46
N LEU A 282 -12.76 10.28 -9.61
CA LEU A 282 -13.80 10.26 -8.57
C LEU A 282 -13.23 10.73 -7.23
N GLY A 283 -14.03 11.39 -6.41
CA GLY A 283 -13.70 11.79 -5.05
C GLY A 283 -14.30 10.84 -4.03
N TRP A 284 -14.10 11.11 -2.74
CA TRP A 284 -14.74 10.35 -1.68
C TRP A 284 -16.28 10.37 -1.77
N ALA A 285 -16.85 11.47 -2.28
CA ALA A 285 -18.30 11.67 -2.38
C ALA A 285 -18.98 10.73 -3.38
N ASP A 286 -18.23 10.21 -4.36
CA ASP A 286 -18.72 9.24 -5.33
C ASP A 286 -18.82 7.82 -4.73
N TYR A 287 -18.12 7.58 -3.64
CA TYR A 287 -17.99 6.28 -2.98
C TYR A 287 -18.69 6.22 -1.61
N MET A 288 -18.98 7.37 -0.99
CA MET A 288 -19.50 7.46 0.36
C MET A 288 -20.37 8.71 0.55
N SER A 289 -21.47 8.58 1.29
CA SER A 289 -22.29 9.72 1.69
C SER A 289 -21.55 10.69 2.62
N ALA A 290 -21.86 11.99 2.51
CA ALA A 290 -21.33 13.01 3.41
C ALA A 290 -21.65 12.73 4.89
N LYS A 291 -22.81 12.14 5.21
CA LYS A 291 -23.19 11.76 6.58
C LYS A 291 -22.22 10.73 7.17
N SER A 292 -21.82 9.73 6.38
CA SER A 292 -20.84 8.73 6.80
C SER A 292 -19.47 9.36 7.05
N LEU A 293 -19.03 10.27 6.19
CA LEU A 293 -17.76 10.96 6.38
C LEU A 293 -17.78 11.87 7.63
N GLN A 294 -18.88 12.59 7.86
CA GLN A 294 -19.11 13.40 9.07
C GLN A 294 -19.05 12.56 10.33
N ALA A 295 -19.70 11.38 10.35
CA ALA A 295 -19.61 10.47 11.49
C ALA A 295 -18.16 10.04 11.78
N GLY A 296 -17.32 9.94 10.75
CA GLY A 296 -15.89 9.70 10.90
C GLY A 296 -15.15 10.90 11.49
N LEU A 297 -15.31 12.08 10.89
CA LEU A 297 -14.64 13.33 11.28
C LEU A 297 -14.90 13.73 12.73
N PHE A 298 -16.10 13.44 13.24
CA PHE A 298 -16.51 13.78 14.61
C PHE A 298 -16.62 12.57 15.54
N SER A 299 -15.97 11.45 15.18
CA SER A 299 -15.90 10.26 16.03
C SER A 299 -15.17 10.53 17.35
N ASN A 300 -15.51 9.85 18.44
CA ASN A 300 -14.73 9.93 19.69
C ASN A 300 -13.34 9.27 19.56
N SER A 301 -13.13 8.41 18.57
CA SER A 301 -11.85 7.75 18.31
C SER A 301 -10.97 8.61 17.42
N PHE A 302 -9.82 9.07 17.92
CA PHE A 302 -8.90 9.88 17.14
C PHE A 302 -8.43 9.18 15.85
N ASP A 303 -8.19 7.87 15.88
CA ASP A 303 -7.79 7.11 14.67
C ASP A 303 -8.85 7.18 13.56
N ILE A 304 -10.14 7.15 13.91
CA ILE A 304 -11.25 7.27 12.95
C ILE A 304 -11.38 8.70 12.46
N LYS A 305 -11.29 9.69 13.37
CA LYS A 305 -11.24 11.11 13.00
C LYS A 305 -10.16 11.35 11.95
N LEU A 306 -8.97 10.83 12.21
CA LEU A 306 -7.82 11.01 11.36
C LEU A 306 -7.95 10.23 10.03
N ALA A 307 -8.52 9.03 10.05
CA ALA A 307 -8.81 8.28 8.82
C ALA A 307 -9.78 9.06 7.91
N ALA A 308 -10.84 9.64 8.49
CA ALA A 308 -11.80 10.48 7.79
C ALA A 308 -11.18 11.80 7.30
N TRP A 309 -10.37 12.45 8.13
CA TRP A 309 -9.63 13.66 7.75
C TRP A 309 -8.70 13.41 6.57
N ASN A 310 -7.92 12.33 6.63
CA ASN A 310 -7.05 11.96 5.54
C ASN A 310 -7.84 11.64 4.26
N LEU A 311 -8.99 10.97 4.37
CA LEU A 311 -9.85 10.70 3.21
C LEU A 311 -10.40 11.99 2.58
N LEU A 312 -10.78 12.97 3.41
CA LEU A 312 -11.25 14.28 2.95
C LEU A 312 -10.14 15.05 2.21
N CYS A 313 -8.90 14.99 2.70
CA CYS A 313 -7.78 15.75 2.16
C CYS A 313 -7.05 15.06 0.99
N ASP A 314 -7.03 13.72 0.97
CA ASP A 314 -6.27 12.93 -0.01
C ASP A 314 -7.00 12.83 -1.35
N HIS A 315 -6.31 13.21 -2.43
CA HIS A 315 -6.75 12.91 -3.80
C HIS A 315 -5.51 12.66 -4.69
N PRO A 316 -5.48 11.62 -5.55
CA PRO A 316 -4.31 11.29 -6.36
C PRO A 316 -3.98 12.36 -7.43
N LYS A 317 -4.97 13.19 -7.79
CA LYS A 317 -4.81 14.33 -8.70
C LYS A 317 -4.83 15.62 -7.89
N THR A 318 -3.66 16.23 -7.70
CA THR A 318 -3.52 17.51 -6.98
C THR A 318 -4.16 18.67 -7.73
N SER A 319 -4.30 18.60 -9.06
CA SER A 319 -5.02 19.61 -9.84
C SER A 319 -6.55 19.50 -9.81
N ARG A 320 -7.12 18.56 -9.03
CA ARG A 320 -8.58 18.48 -8.87
C ARG A 320 -9.06 19.63 -7.98
N PRO A 321 -10.05 20.43 -8.43
CA PRO A 321 -10.66 21.46 -7.60
C PRO A 321 -11.18 20.92 -6.27
N VAL A 322 -11.17 21.76 -5.24
CA VAL A 322 -11.79 21.44 -3.95
C VAL A 322 -13.23 21.93 -3.98
N CYS A 323 -14.20 21.05 -3.66
CA CYS A 323 -15.61 21.40 -3.73
C CYS A 323 -16.14 22.02 -2.43
N SER A 324 -17.30 22.66 -2.49
CA SER A 324 -17.95 23.34 -1.35
C SER A 324 -18.18 22.41 -0.14
N ALA A 325 -18.57 21.16 -0.38
CA ALA A 325 -18.73 20.17 0.69
C ALA A 325 -17.41 19.88 1.40
N GLU A 326 -16.29 19.80 0.67
CA GLU A 326 -14.97 19.59 1.27
C GLU A 326 -14.58 20.77 2.17
N PHE A 327 -14.88 22.01 1.74
CA PHE A 327 -14.64 23.20 2.55
C PHE A 327 -15.42 23.18 3.86
N ILE A 328 -16.72 22.94 3.81
CA ILE A 328 -17.58 22.95 5.00
C ILE A 328 -17.07 21.94 6.03
N LEU A 329 -16.77 20.71 5.59
CA LEU A 329 -16.27 19.65 6.47
C LEU A 329 -14.90 20.01 7.05
N ALA A 330 -14.01 20.59 6.26
CA ALA A 330 -12.69 21.01 6.73
C ALA A 330 -12.75 22.14 7.76
N LYS A 331 -13.61 23.15 7.54
CA LYS A 331 -13.84 24.23 8.51
C LYS A 331 -14.28 23.68 9.86
N GLN A 332 -15.31 22.82 9.86
CA GLN A 332 -15.85 22.21 11.08
C GLN A 332 -14.84 21.31 11.79
N PHE A 333 -14.09 20.50 11.03
CA PHE A 333 -13.07 19.62 11.59
C PHE A 333 -11.94 20.40 12.25
N ILE A 334 -11.36 21.40 11.57
CA ILE A 334 -10.26 22.19 12.13
C ILE A 334 -10.73 22.97 13.36
N ALA A 335 -11.88 23.66 13.28
CA ALA A 335 -12.40 24.44 14.41
C ALA A 335 -12.59 23.61 15.68
N SER A 336 -13.01 22.34 15.55
CA SER A 336 -13.21 21.42 16.68
C SER A 336 -11.94 20.75 17.19
N ASN A 337 -10.83 20.79 16.44
CA ASN A 337 -9.57 20.11 16.80
C ASN A 337 -8.39 21.07 17.06
N LEU A 338 -8.61 22.38 17.13
CA LEU A 338 -7.56 23.35 17.52
C LEU A 338 -6.97 23.06 18.91
N VAL A 339 -7.75 22.44 19.79
CA VAL A 339 -7.33 22.12 21.18
C VAL A 339 -6.69 20.73 21.32
N GLU A 340 -6.43 20.02 20.22
CA GLU A 340 -5.81 18.69 20.22
C GLU A 340 -4.50 18.69 21.01
N GLN A 341 -4.40 17.81 22.00
CA GLN A 341 -3.32 17.81 22.98
C GLN A 341 -2.07 17.08 22.48
N GLN A 342 -2.22 16.10 21.59
CA GLN A 342 -1.11 15.30 21.11
C GLN A 342 -0.36 16.01 19.97
N PRO A 343 0.96 16.27 20.10
CA PRO A 343 1.75 16.94 19.06
C PRO A 343 1.77 16.19 17.71
N SER A 344 1.84 14.85 17.75
CA SER A 344 1.79 13.99 16.56
C SER A 344 0.46 14.16 15.82
N SER A 345 -0.65 14.12 16.56
CA SER A 345 -2.00 14.36 16.06
C SER A 345 -2.15 15.73 15.40
N ARG A 346 -1.68 16.81 16.06
CA ARG A 346 -1.66 18.15 15.47
C ARG A 346 -0.90 18.19 14.16
N THR A 347 0.26 17.54 14.10
CA THR A 347 1.09 17.47 12.89
C THR A 347 0.36 16.78 11.74
N GLN A 348 -0.36 15.71 12.01
CA GLN A 348 -1.17 15.00 11.01
C GLN A 348 -2.36 15.83 10.53
N ILE A 349 -3.03 16.56 11.44
CA ILE A 349 -4.11 17.49 11.08
C ILE A 349 -3.61 18.57 10.12
N ILE A 350 -2.50 19.24 10.48
CA ILE A 350 -1.85 20.27 9.65
C ILE A 350 -1.37 19.68 8.31
N GLY A 351 -0.88 18.43 8.30
CA GLY A 351 -0.49 17.71 7.09
C GLY A 351 -1.66 17.49 6.11
N GLY A 352 -2.86 17.20 6.60
CA GLY A 352 -4.06 17.12 5.76
C GLY A 352 -4.48 18.49 5.22
N LEU A 353 -4.46 19.53 6.06
CA LEU A 353 -4.80 20.89 5.64
C LEU A 353 -3.85 21.39 4.54
N ARG A 354 -2.56 21.07 4.67
CA ARG A 354 -1.54 21.33 3.66
C ARG A 354 -1.92 20.73 2.30
N LYS A 355 -2.39 19.47 2.25
CA LYS A 355 -2.80 18.82 1.00
C LYS A 355 -3.98 19.51 0.32
N LEU A 356 -4.94 20.00 1.11
CA LEU A 356 -6.06 20.79 0.58
C LEU A 356 -5.56 22.10 -0.05
N PHE A 357 -4.66 22.81 0.64
CA PHE A 357 -4.07 24.04 0.12
C PHE A 357 -3.18 23.81 -1.11
N GLU A 358 -2.44 22.70 -1.16
CA GLU A 358 -1.70 22.29 -2.36
C GLU A 358 -2.65 22.03 -3.54
N ARG A 359 -3.81 21.39 -3.31
CA ARG A 359 -4.83 21.19 -4.33
C ARG A 359 -5.41 22.52 -4.83
N MET A 360 -5.71 23.44 -3.93
CA MET A 360 -6.18 24.78 -4.28
C MET A 360 -5.15 25.51 -5.13
N ARG A 361 -3.88 25.53 -4.70
CA ARG A 361 -2.78 26.14 -5.45
C ARG A 361 -2.62 25.54 -6.84
N GLU A 362 -2.61 24.21 -6.95
CA GLU A 362 -2.35 23.57 -8.24
C GLU A 362 -3.53 23.69 -9.21
N SER A 363 -4.77 23.61 -8.71
CA SER A 363 -5.96 23.82 -9.53
C SER A 363 -6.12 25.27 -9.98
N SER A 364 -5.78 26.25 -9.13
CA SER A 364 -5.86 27.68 -9.49
C SER A 364 -4.73 28.15 -10.41
N ARG A 365 -3.53 27.53 -10.33
CA ARG A 365 -2.35 27.89 -11.15
C ARG A 365 -2.63 27.89 -12.65
N GLN A 366 -3.51 27.01 -13.13
CA GLN A 366 -3.90 26.98 -14.55
C GLN A 366 -4.90 28.08 -14.89
N LEU A 367 -5.77 28.45 -13.95
CA LEU A 367 -6.79 29.47 -14.12
C LEU A 367 -6.17 30.87 -14.22
N PHE A 368 -5.21 31.19 -13.34
CA PHE A 368 -4.51 32.49 -13.37
C PHE A 368 -3.67 32.74 -14.63
N LYS A 369 -3.42 31.72 -15.45
CA LYS A 369 -2.76 31.87 -16.76
C LYS A 369 -3.73 32.20 -17.89
N LYS A 370 -5.04 32.05 -17.66
CA LYS A 370 -6.06 32.34 -18.67
C LYS A 370 -6.24 33.85 -18.79
N LYS A 371 -6.39 34.34 -20.03
CA LYS A 371 -6.68 35.76 -20.31
C LYS A 371 -8.12 36.15 -19.94
N CYS A 372 -9.05 35.22 -20.10
CA CYS A 372 -10.45 35.37 -19.71
C CYS A 372 -10.86 34.11 -18.94
N MET A 373 -11.43 34.29 -17.76
CA MET A 373 -11.98 33.22 -16.93
C MET A 373 -13.48 33.12 -17.16
N GLU A 374 -14.01 31.90 -17.14
CA GLU A 374 -15.45 31.70 -17.10
C GLU A 374 -16.01 32.07 -15.71
N GLU A 375 -17.30 32.40 -15.62
CA GLU A 375 -17.95 32.77 -14.35
C GLU A 375 -17.77 31.69 -13.27
N SER A 376 -17.90 30.42 -13.65
CA SER A 376 -17.69 29.28 -12.75
C SER A 376 -16.25 29.16 -12.23
N GLU A 377 -15.27 29.62 -13.01
CA GLU A 377 -13.85 29.62 -12.63
C GLU A 377 -13.55 30.77 -11.69
N GLN A 378 -14.17 31.93 -11.91
CA GLN A 378 -14.08 33.06 -10.98
C GLN A 378 -14.72 32.72 -9.64
N GLU A 379 -15.91 32.10 -9.66
CA GLU A 379 -16.59 31.64 -8.45
C GLU A 379 -15.71 30.67 -7.64
N LEU A 380 -14.97 29.78 -8.31
CA LEU A 380 -14.04 28.88 -7.64
C LEU A 380 -12.88 29.63 -6.95
N ILE A 381 -12.30 30.65 -7.60
CA ILE A 381 -11.25 31.48 -6.99
C ILE A 381 -11.80 32.27 -5.79
N ASP A 382 -13.03 32.77 -5.89
CA ASP A 382 -13.67 33.48 -4.78
C ASP A 382 -13.92 32.53 -3.61
N GLN A 383 -14.40 31.31 -3.86
CA GLN A 383 -14.56 30.27 -2.84
C GLN A 383 -13.22 29.93 -2.17
N TYR A 384 -12.14 29.84 -2.94
CA TYR A 384 -10.79 29.58 -2.42
C TYR A 384 -10.31 30.73 -1.51
N THR A 385 -10.54 31.96 -1.93
CA THR A 385 -10.21 33.17 -1.15
C THR A 385 -10.98 33.18 0.16
N HIS A 386 -12.30 33.00 0.12
CA HIS A 386 -13.15 32.92 1.32
C HIS A 386 -12.79 31.77 2.27
N PHE A 387 -12.29 30.66 1.72
CA PHE A 387 -11.83 29.53 2.52
C PHE A 387 -10.51 29.84 3.24
N LEU A 388 -9.56 30.49 2.56
CA LEU A 388 -8.28 30.89 3.15
C LEU A 388 -8.47 31.99 4.20
N THR A 389 -9.27 33.02 3.91
CA THR A 389 -9.53 34.11 4.86
C THR A 389 -10.26 33.62 6.10
N TYR A 390 -11.21 32.68 5.97
CA TYR A 390 -11.83 32.02 7.13
C TYR A 390 -10.79 31.37 8.07
N PHE A 391 -9.78 30.68 7.52
CA PHE A 391 -8.75 30.07 8.36
C PHE A 391 -7.80 31.07 8.97
N LEU A 392 -7.52 32.18 8.28
CA LEU A 392 -6.76 33.29 8.85
C LEU A 392 -7.53 33.90 10.04
N GLU A 393 -8.82 34.22 9.88
CA GLU A 393 -9.68 34.72 10.97
C GLU A 393 -9.69 33.76 12.16
N LEU A 394 -10.01 32.49 11.90
CA LEU A 394 -10.06 31.45 12.93
C LEU A 394 -8.72 31.34 13.68
N ALA A 395 -7.60 31.41 12.97
CA ALA A 395 -6.28 31.30 13.58
C ALA A 395 -5.91 32.57 14.37
N PHE A 396 -6.15 33.77 13.84
CA PHE A 396 -5.90 35.01 14.58
C PHE A 396 -6.79 35.14 15.81
N ASP A 397 -8.07 34.74 15.74
CA ASP A 397 -8.96 34.70 16.91
C ASP A 397 -8.45 33.70 17.97
N ALA A 398 -7.89 32.58 17.53
CA ALA A 398 -7.29 31.57 18.40
C ALA A 398 -6.00 32.04 19.10
N LEU A 399 -5.39 33.15 18.68
CA LEU A 399 -4.28 33.80 19.40
C LEU A 399 -4.74 34.74 20.52
N GLY A 400 -6.04 34.98 20.65
CA GLY A 400 -6.60 35.91 21.64
C GLY A 400 -6.32 35.53 23.10
N THR A 401 -6.53 36.51 23.99
CA THR A 401 -6.38 36.33 25.44
C THR A 401 -7.32 35.22 25.94
N GLY A 402 -6.79 34.30 26.76
CA GLY A 402 -7.53 33.15 27.29
C GLY A 402 -7.52 31.88 26.43
N SER A 403 -6.99 31.91 25.20
CA SER A 403 -6.71 30.67 24.45
C SER A 403 -5.62 29.86 25.15
N ASN A 404 -5.78 28.54 25.25
CA ASN A 404 -4.75 27.66 25.82
C ASN A 404 -3.58 27.40 24.84
N PHE A 405 -2.49 26.83 25.36
CA PHE A 405 -1.29 26.47 24.59
C PHE A 405 -1.62 25.71 23.29
N ASN A 406 -2.39 24.62 23.37
CA ASN A 406 -2.69 23.76 22.21
C ASN A 406 -3.43 24.53 21.11
N ARG A 407 -4.35 25.42 21.50
CA ARG A 407 -5.09 26.29 20.58
C ARG A 407 -4.17 27.29 19.88
N ARG A 408 -3.29 27.96 20.64
CA ARG A 408 -2.34 28.95 20.11
C ARG A 408 -1.34 28.30 19.16
N ILE A 409 -0.71 27.19 19.55
CA ILE A 409 0.27 26.53 18.69
C ILE A 409 -0.36 25.95 17.40
N SER A 410 -1.58 25.41 17.48
CA SER A 410 -2.31 24.96 16.28
C SER A 410 -2.64 26.11 15.34
N ALA A 411 -3.05 27.27 15.88
CA ALA A 411 -3.31 28.47 15.12
C ALA A 411 -2.04 29.01 14.43
N LEU A 412 -0.91 29.08 15.16
CA LEU A 412 0.37 29.48 14.60
C LEU A 412 0.81 28.55 13.47
N HIS A 413 0.60 27.24 13.57
CA HIS A 413 0.86 26.31 12.47
C HIS A 413 -0.03 26.56 11.24
N ILE A 414 -1.30 26.93 11.42
CA ILE A 414 -2.19 27.30 10.30
C ILE A 414 -1.71 28.60 9.65
N LEU A 415 -1.41 29.64 10.44
CA LEU A 415 -0.88 30.90 9.94
C LEU A 415 0.42 30.70 9.17
N LYS A 416 1.36 29.93 9.73
CA LYS A 416 2.62 29.58 9.06
C LYS A 416 2.37 28.83 7.74
N LEU A 417 1.38 27.94 7.70
CA LEU A 417 1.05 27.19 6.49
C LEU A 417 0.51 28.09 5.35
N ILE A 418 -0.30 29.10 5.69
CA ILE A 418 -0.93 30.00 4.71
C ILE A 418 0.01 31.15 4.32
N LEU A 419 0.68 31.76 5.30
CA LEU A 419 1.36 33.04 5.14
C LEU A 419 2.86 32.90 4.86
N CYS A 420 3.49 31.80 5.30
CA CYS A 420 4.95 31.65 5.18
C CYS A 420 5.34 30.80 3.97
N GLY A 421 6.36 31.27 3.25
CA GLY A 421 6.98 30.58 2.12
C GLY A 421 8.38 30.09 2.45
N SER A 422 8.55 29.05 3.27
CA SER A 422 9.89 28.50 3.51
C SER A 422 9.97 26.97 3.64
N ARG A 423 11.03 26.46 2.99
CA ARG A 423 11.72 25.14 2.84
C ARG A 423 11.33 23.94 3.72
N CYS A 424 10.07 23.77 4.09
CA CYS A 424 9.59 22.47 4.56
C CYS A 424 9.77 21.46 3.42
N LYS A 425 10.22 20.23 3.72
CA LYS A 425 10.29 19.12 2.75
C LYS A 425 8.91 19.00 2.08
N GLY A 426 8.76 19.50 0.84
CA GLY A 426 7.45 19.68 0.19
C GLY A 426 7.26 20.97 -0.64
N GLY A 427 8.17 21.94 -0.56
CA GLY A 427 8.11 23.17 -1.36
C GLY A 427 7.32 24.31 -0.69
N ALA A 428 7.48 25.54 -1.20
CA ALA A 428 6.81 26.73 -0.66
C ALA A 428 5.32 26.74 -1.07
N ILE A 429 4.42 26.59 -0.10
CA ILE A 429 2.96 26.62 -0.34
C ILE A 429 2.41 28.01 -0.03
N GLY A 430 2.79 28.60 1.11
CA GLY A 430 2.22 29.86 1.61
C GLY A 430 2.45 31.05 0.69
N GLN A 431 3.70 31.35 0.31
CA GLN A 431 3.99 32.50 -0.56
C GLN A 431 3.19 32.48 -1.88
N PRO A 432 3.12 31.36 -2.64
CA PRO A 432 2.21 31.28 -3.76
C PRO A 432 0.75 31.56 -3.38
N LEU A 433 0.21 31.00 -2.29
CA LEU A 433 -1.18 31.30 -1.90
C LEU A 433 -1.40 32.79 -1.61
N VAL A 434 -0.48 33.42 -0.89
CA VAL A 434 -0.54 34.85 -0.56
C VAL A 434 -0.58 35.70 -1.83
N GLU A 435 0.30 35.41 -2.80
CA GLU A 435 0.38 36.12 -4.08
C GLU A 435 -0.84 35.85 -4.97
N HIS A 436 -1.21 34.58 -5.16
CA HIS A 436 -2.29 34.18 -6.07
C HIS A 436 -3.68 34.66 -5.58
N PHE A 437 -3.89 34.73 -4.26
CA PHE A 437 -5.18 35.11 -3.67
C PHE A 437 -5.14 36.49 -2.99
N ASN A 438 -4.09 37.28 -3.21
CA ASN A 438 -3.92 38.64 -2.67
C ASN A 438 -4.20 38.75 -1.15
N LEU A 439 -3.76 37.76 -0.37
CA LEU A 439 -4.11 37.66 1.06
C LEU A 439 -3.50 38.79 1.91
N THR A 440 -2.46 39.45 1.44
CA THR A 440 -1.87 40.63 2.11
C THR A 440 -2.88 41.77 2.26
N SER A 441 -3.75 41.98 1.26
CA SER A 441 -4.78 43.02 1.30
C SER A 441 -5.85 42.78 2.38
N TRP A 442 -5.99 41.53 2.82
CA TRP A 442 -6.94 41.14 3.85
C TRP A 442 -6.39 41.34 5.28
N LEU A 443 -5.08 41.41 5.44
CA LEU A 443 -4.45 41.57 6.75
C LEU A 443 -4.58 43.01 7.26
N VAL A 444 -5.24 43.18 8.40
CA VAL A 444 -5.40 44.48 9.09
C VAL A 444 -4.49 44.58 10.32
N PRO A 445 -4.22 45.80 10.85
CA PRO A 445 -3.31 46.00 11.99
C PRO A 445 -3.67 45.19 13.25
N THR A 446 -4.96 44.90 13.48
CA THR A 446 -5.40 44.08 14.62
C THR A 446 -4.88 42.64 14.55
N HIS A 447 -4.73 42.06 13.35
CA HIS A 447 -4.13 40.75 13.16
C HIS A 447 -2.65 40.76 13.55
N PHE A 448 -1.92 41.80 13.15
CA PHE A 448 -0.52 41.98 13.50
C PHE A 448 -0.33 42.15 15.02
N ASN A 449 -1.15 42.97 15.66
CA ASN A 449 -1.10 43.16 17.11
C ASN A 449 -1.35 41.85 17.88
N ARG A 450 -2.29 41.02 17.42
CA ARG A 450 -2.54 39.69 18.00
C ARG A 450 -1.33 38.75 17.83
N LEU A 451 -0.64 38.81 16.69
CA LEU A 451 0.58 38.03 16.47
C LEU A 451 1.73 38.50 17.36
N LEU A 452 1.93 39.83 17.48
CA LEU A 452 2.98 40.40 18.33
C LEU A 452 2.75 40.11 19.81
N ALA A 453 1.50 40.07 20.28
CA ALA A 453 1.18 39.70 21.65
C ALA A 453 1.64 38.28 22.03
N ILE A 454 1.86 37.40 21.05
CA ILE A 454 2.42 36.04 21.28
C ILE A 454 3.92 36.06 21.58
N LEU A 455 4.63 37.16 21.29
CA LEU A 455 6.05 37.28 21.68
C LEU A 455 6.21 37.31 23.21
N ASP A 456 5.15 37.68 23.95
CA ASP A 456 5.08 37.65 25.41
C ASP A 456 4.43 36.37 25.97
N ASP A 457 4.26 35.31 25.15
CA ASP A 457 3.62 34.05 25.56
C ASP A 457 4.50 33.25 26.53
N ASP A 458 3.91 32.54 27.51
CA ASP A 458 4.67 31.71 28.46
C ASP A 458 5.48 30.57 27.79
N TYR A 459 5.13 30.18 26.56
CA TYR A 459 5.73 29.06 25.85
C TYR A 459 6.63 29.53 24.70
N GLU A 460 7.94 29.28 24.83
CA GLU A 460 8.96 29.64 23.83
C GLU A 460 8.63 29.17 22.41
N ILE A 461 8.06 27.96 22.26
CA ILE A 461 7.68 27.43 20.94
C ILE A 461 6.61 28.29 20.23
N CYS A 462 5.72 28.94 20.98
CA CYS A 462 4.74 29.87 20.44
C CYS A 462 5.42 31.18 20.04
N GLN A 463 6.31 31.70 20.87
CA GLN A 463 7.08 32.92 20.59
C GLN A 463 7.90 32.77 19.30
N LEU A 464 8.65 31.66 19.17
CA LEU A 464 9.45 31.37 17.98
C LEU A 464 8.60 31.25 16.71
N ALA A 465 7.47 30.54 16.79
CA ALA A 465 6.57 30.42 15.65
C ALA A 465 5.96 31.77 15.25
N ALA A 466 5.58 32.62 16.21
CA ALA A 466 5.07 33.95 15.93
C ALA A 466 6.13 34.86 15.28
N LEU A 467 7.36 34.81 15.79
CA LEU A 467 8.51 35.54 15.25
C LEU A 467 8.81 35.14 13.80
N GLU A 468 8.85 33.84 13.51
CA GLU A 468 9.06 33.32 12.15
C GLU A 468 8.00 33.79 11.16
N ILE A 469 6.74 33.90 11.62
CA ILE A 469 5.62 34.40 10.82
C ILE A 469 5.77 35.91 10.59
N ALA A 470 6.04 36.67 11.64
CA ALA A 470 6.21 38.13 11.57
C ALA A 470 7.37 38.53 10.65
N ALA A 471 8.45 37.75 10.62
CA ALA A 471 9.60 37.99 9.76
C ALA A 471 9.32 37.77 8.25
N GLN A 472 8.27 37.00 7.90
CA GLN A 472 7.98 36.61 6.52
C GLN A 472 6.80 37.36 5.88
N ILE A 473 5.97 38.04 6.68
CA ILE A 473 4.80 38.75 6.18
C ILE A 473 5.10 40.24 6.03
N ASN A 474 4.80 40.79 4.85
CA ASN A 474 4.79 42.24 4.64
C ASN A 474 3.40 42.80 4.93
N PHE A 475 3.19 43.35 6.14
CA PHE A 475 1.96 44.05 6.53
C PHE A 475 1.98 45.49 5.98
N SER A 476 1.89 45.64 4.67
CA SER A 476 1.96 46.96 4.04
C SER A 476 0.57 47.62 3.98
N HIS A 477 0.36 48.60 4.88
CA HIS A 477 -0.35 49.86 4.58
C HIS A 477 0.09 51.06 5.45
N ASP A 478 1.00 50.89 6.43
CA ASP A 478 1.51 52.03 7.22
C ASP A 478 3.04 51.92 7.47
N PRO A 479 3.88 52.76 6.85
CA PRO A 479 5.34 52.69 6.96
C PRO A 479 5.89 52.98 8.37
N LEU A 480 5.10 53.61 9.25
CA LEU A 480 5.48 53.94 10.62
C LEU A 480 5.43 52.74 11.58
N VAL A 481 4.52 51.79 11.34
CA VAL A 481 4.38 50.56 12.16
C VAL A 481 5.50 49.56 11.84
N PHE A 482 5.96 49.53 10.58
CA PHE A 482 7.00 48.61 10.12
C PHE A 482 8.39 48.98 10.66
N THR A 483 8.71 50.27 10.78
CA THR A 483 10.01 50.71 11.32
C THR A 483 10.14 50.42 12.81
N ALA A 484 9.08 50.66 13.61
CA ALA A 484 9.10 50.37 15.04
C ALA A 484 9.13 48.86 15.36
N SER A 485 8.39 48.05 14.61
CA SER A 485 8.34 46.59 14.81
C SER A 485 9.60 45.88 14.35
N LYS A 486 10.24 46.31 13.25
CA LYS A 486 11.53 45.74 12.80
C LYS A 486 12.66 46.08 13.78
N ILE A 487 12.70 47.31 14.28
CA ILE A 487 13.64 47.73 15.33
C ILE A 487 13.41 46.96 16.64
N GLY A 488 12.14 46.73 17.03
CA GLY A 488 11.79 45.93 18.21
C GLY A 488 12.13 44.45 18.08
N ILE A 489 11.89 43.84 16.91
CA ILE A 489 12.20 42.44 16.62
C ILE A 489 13.73 42.20 16.59
N ASP A 490 14.50 43.10 15.99
CA ASP A 490 15.97 43.06 16.01
C ASP A 490 16.54 43.23 17.43
N CYS A 491 15.79 43.87 18.34
CA CYS A 491 16.16 44.04 19.75
C CYS A 491 15.70 42.88 20.66
N LEU A 492 14.69 42.10 20.26
CA LEU A 492 14.14 40.95 21.00
C LEU A 492 14.88 39.63 20.71
N LEU A 493 15.73 39.58 19.68
CA LEU A 493 16.65 38.46 19.45
C LEU A 493 17.73 38.43 20.56
N PRO A 494 17.84 37.35 21.37
CA PRO A 494 18.84 37.28 22.43
C PRO A 494 20.26 37.36 21.84
N ARG A 495 21.05 38.35 22.27
CA ARG A 495 22.48 38.50 21.94
C ARG A 495 23.38 37.34 22.42
N HIS A 496 22.80 36.29 23.00
CA HIS A 496 23.51 35.11 23.48
C HIS A 496 22.94 33.81 22.91
N GLN A 497 22.87 33.69 21.59
CA GLN A 497 23.08 32.41 20.87
C GLN A 497 23.24 32.59 19.35
N THR A 498 23.79 33.72 18.89
CA THR A 498 24.34 33.88 17.54
C THR A 498 25.66 33.11 17.42
N LYS A 499 25.57 31.79 17.39
CA LYS A 499 26.51 30.96 16.63
C LYS A 499 25.72 30.24 15.54
N SER A 500 25.89 30.76 14.32
CA SER A 500 25.51 30.19 13.02
C SER A 500 24.08 30.38 12.47
N PHE A 501 23.59 31.62 12.42
CA PHE A 501 22.73 32.00 11.27
C PHE A 501 23.17 33.37 10.76
N CYS A 502 23.94 33.36 9.67
CA CYS A 502 24.41 34.56 8.98
C CYS A 502 23.22 35.37 8.45
N LEU A 503 22.93 36.50 9.10
CA LEU A 503 22.25 37.65 8.52
C LEU A 503 23.24 38.42 7.63
N GLN A 504 23.53 37.89 6.44
CA GLN A 504 24.38 38.56 5.44
C GLN A 504 23.75 38.59 4.03
N THR A 505 22.43 38.50 3.90
CA THR A 505 21.79 38.50 2.56
C THR A 505 20.49 39.29 2.50
N LEU A 506 20.43 40.45 3.15
CA LEU A 506 19.30 41.40 3.05
C LEU A 506 19.75 42.84 2.76
N PHE A 507 20.66 43.00 1.80
CA PHE A 507 20.76 44.21 0.97
C PHE A 507 20.72 43.81 -0.50
#